data_AF-A0A177WGB5-F1
#
_entry.id   AF-A0A177WGB5-F1
#
_cell.length_a   1.000
_cell.length_b   1.000
_cell.length_c   1.000
_cell.angle_alpha   90.00
_cell.angle_beta   90.00
_cell.angle_gamma   90.00
#
_symmetry.space_group_name_H-M   'P 1'
#
loop_
_entity.id
_entity.type
_entity.pdbx_description
1 polymer ?
#
loop_
_entity_poly.entity_id
_entity_poly.type
_entity_poly.pdbx_seq_one_letter_code
_entity_poly.pdbx_strand_id
1 'polypeptide(L)'
;MASVNNGQTTSCEEWLMLRVGAVPRNSLGWFRCGVGFYNKKEFTKAIECFEKSVQLDPMNYNAYQIMARACIAVNRKDDAINALKQSVSLDNPSDWQVYCQILTSLPD
;
A
#
# COMPACT_ATOMS: atom_id res chain seq x y z
N MET A 1 16.78 16.15 -27.60
CA MET A 1 17.20 14.83 -27.07
C MET A 1 16.43 14.53 -25.80
N ALA A 2 15.35 13.75 -25.90
CA ALA A 2 14.84 12.91 -24.82
C ALA A 2 13.70 12.09 -25.44
N SER A 3 14.07 10.98 -26.06
CA SER A 3 13.12 9.94 -26.44
C SER A 3 12.48 9.44 -25.15
N VAL A 4 11.22 9.83 -24.87
CA VAL A 4 10.42 9.22 -23.81
C VAL A 4 10.04 7.84 -24.31
N ASN A 5 10.98 6.92 -24.12
CA ASN A 5 10.87 5.54 -24.50
C ASN A 5 10.23 4.77 -23.35
N ASN A 6 9.19 4.01 -23.70
CA ASN A 6 8.71 2.80 -23.04
C ASN A 6 7.81 2.97 -21.80
N GLY A 7 6.73 2.19 -21.78
CA GLY A 7 5.69 2.14 -20.74
C GLY A 7 6.21 1.76 -19.36
N GLN A 8 6.85 2.74 -18.72
CA GLN A 8 7.43 2.62 -17.39
C GLN A 8 6.40 3.04 -16.34
N THR A 9 6.09 2.08 -15.49
CA THR A 9 5.45 2.21 -14.19
C THR A 9 6.05 3.38 -13.42
N THR A 10 5.43 4.55 -13.54
CA THR A 10 5.81 5.77 -12.83
C THR A 10 5.46 5.61 -11.35
N SER A 11 6.37 5.97 -10.44
CA SER A 11 6.15 5.85 -8.99
C SER A 11 4.90 6.63 -8.54
N CYS A 12 4.28 6.16 -7.44
CA CYS A 12 3.70 6.99 -6.38
C CYS A 12 3.79 8.51 -6.60
N GLU A 13 4.99 8.98 -6.24
CA GLU A 13 5.38 10.39 -6.13
C GLU A 13 5.43 11.10 -7.48
N GLU A 14 6.05 10.46 -8.47
CA GLU A 14 6.21 11.02 -9.81
C GLU A 14 4.86 11.19 -10.50
N TRP A 15 3.94 10.23 -10.34
CA TRP A 15 2.59 10.35 -10.88
C TRP A 15 1.85 11.53 -10.27
N LEU A 16 1.95 11.70 -8.94
CA LEU A 16 1.33 12.81 -8.22
C LEU A 16 1.95 14.15 -8.64
N MET A 17 3.26 14.24 -8.79
CA MET A 17 3.93 15.43 -9.31
C MET A 17 3.49 15.77 -10.74
N LEU A 18 3.40 14.78 -11.63
CA LEU A 18 3.07 15.02 -13.04
C LEU A 18 1.58 15.31 -13.28
N ARG A 19 0.68 14.73 -12.49
CA ARG A 19 -0.79 14.85 -12.69
C ARG A 19 -1.47 15.83 -11.73
N VAL A 20 -1.01 15.90 -10.48
CA VAL A 20 -1.60 16.73 -9.43
C VAL A 20 -0.76 17.98 -9.17
N GLY A 21 0.54 17.95 -9.48
CA GLY A 21 1.46 19.06 -9.22
C GLY A 21 1.83 19.22 -7.74
N ALA A 22 1.43 18.27 -6.89
CA ALA A 22 1.70 18.29 -5.46
C ALA A 22 1.79 16.88 -4.90
N VAL A 23 2.64 16.73 -3.87
CA VAL A 23 2.84 15.47 -3.14
C VAL A 23 2.31 15.62 -1.71
N PRO A 24 1.62 14.62 -1.17
CA PRO A 24 1.19 14.62 0.22
C PRO A 24 2.36 14.82 1.19
N ARG A 25 2.14 15.62 2.24
CA ARG A 25 3.15 15.92 3.27
C ARG A 25 2.94 15.18 4.58
N ASN A 26 1.77 14.56 4.77
CA ASN A 26 1.39 13.88 5.99
C ASN A 26 0.90 12.46 5.69
N SER A 27 0.91 11.61 6.72
CA SER A 27 0.48 10.22 6.59
C SER A 27 -0.94 10.10 6.03
N LEU A 28 -1.88 10.92 6.52
CA LEU A 28 -3.27 10.90 6.07
C LEU A 28 -3.42 11.21 4.57
N GLY A 29 -2.65 12.15 4.03
CA GLY A 29 -2.67 12.47 2.62
C GLY A 29 -2.14 11.32 1.76
N TRP A 30 -1.05 10.69 2.19
CA TRP A 30 -0.51 9.49 1.56
C TRP A 30 -1.50 8.32 1.58
N PHE A 31 -2.14 8.09 2.72
CA PHE A 31 -3.20 7.10 2.87
C PHE A 31 -4.36 7.35 1.89
N ARG A 32 -4.86 8.59 1.80
CA ARG A 32 -5.94 8.95 0.87
C ARG A 32 -5.53 8.77 -0.60
N CYS A 33 -4.30 9.12 -0.94
CA CYS A 33 -3.75 8.85 -2.27
C CYS A 33 -3.70 7.35 -2.56
N GLY A 34 -3.20 6.55 -1.61
CA GLY A 34 -3.17 5.09 -1.70
C GLY A 34 -4.55 4.49 -1.92
N VAL A 35 -5.56 4.93 -1.16
CA VAL A 35 -6.97 4.52 -1.35
C VAL A 35 -7.46 4.89 -2.75
N GLY A 36 -7.11 6.08 -3.24
CA GLY A 36 -7.43 6.51 -4.60
C GLY A 36 -6.86 5.60 -5.68
N PHE A 37 -5.59 5.19 -5.55
CA PHE A 37 -4.96 4.24 -6.46
C PHE A 37 -5.54 2.82 -6.31
N TYR A 38 -5.82 2.39 -5.08
CA TYR A 38 -6.45 1.10 -4.81
C TYR A 38 -7.81 0.98 -5.51
N ASN A 39 -8.64 2.02 -5.43
CA ASN A 39 -9.93 2.07 -6.12
C ASN A 39 -9.79 2.06 -7.66
N LYS A 40 -8.68 2.59 -8.17
CA LYS A 40 -8.31 2.49 -9.59
C LYS A 40 -7.69 1.15 -9.99
N LYS A 41 -7.56 0.20 -9.05
CA LYS A 41 -6.87 -1.09 -9.21
C LYS A 41 -5.37 -0.95 -9.56
N GLU A 42 -4.81 0.23 -9.33
CA GLU A 42 -3.38 0.52 -9.47
C GLU A 42 -2.66 0.09 -8.19
N PHE A 43 -2.72 -1.21 -7.89
CA PHE A 43 -2.33 -1.75 -6.59
C PHE A 43 -0.85 -1.49 -6.26
N THR A 44 0.06 -1.56 -7.25
CA THR A 44 1.49 -1.28 -7.03
C THR A 44 1.71 0.16 -6.53
N LYS A 45 1.07 1.15 -7.17
CA LYS A 45 1.16 2.55 -6.72
C LYS A 45 0.45 2.75 -5.38
N ALA A 46 -0.66 2.06 -5.16
CA ALA A 46 -1.36 2.10 -3.88
C ALA A 46 -0.45 1.64 -2.74
N ILE A 47 0.27 0.53 -2.93
CA ILE A 47 1.24 -0.01 -1.97
C ILE A 47 2.31 1.04 -1.66
N GLU A 48 2.94 1.66 -2.68
CA GLU A 48 3.94 2.72 -2.46
C GLU A 48 3.39 3.89 -1.64
N CYS A 49 2.16 4.35 -1.94
CA CYS A 49 1.56 5.43 -1.18
C CYS A 49 1.26 5.00 0.28
N PHE A 50 0.83 3.75 0.51
CA PHE A 50 0.61 3.23 1.85
C PHE A 50 1.91 3.04 2.63
N GLU A 51 2.98 2.59 1.98
CA GLU A 51 4.33 2.51 2.56
C GLU A 51 4.79 3.88 3.06
N LYS A 52 4.60 4.93 2.26
CA LYS A 52 4.89 6.32 2.68
C LYS A 52 4.00 6.77 3.85
N SER A 53 2.73 6.37 3.85
CA SER A 53 1.82 6.66 4.96
C SER A 53 2.31 6.05 6.27
N VAL A 54 2.66 4.75 6.27
CA VAL A 54 3.12 4.06 7.50
C VAL A 54 4.53 4.45 7.92
N GLN A 55 5.37 4.92 7.00
CA GLN A 55 6.66 5.53 7.34
C GLN A 55 6.51 6.84 8.12
N LEU A 56 5.48 7.64 7.80
CA LEU A 56 5.21 8.90 8.48
C LEU A 56 4.39 8.73 9.76
N ASP A 57 3.50 7.74 9.79
CA ASP A 57 2.72 7.37 10.96
C ASP A 57 2.63 5.85 11.08
N PRO A 58 3.55 5.24 11.86
CA PRO A 58 3.56 3.80 12.10
C PRO A 58 2.35 3.30 12.89
N MET A 59 1.49 4.18 13.45
CA MET A 59 0.30 3.77 14.18
C MET A 59 -0.95 3.68 13.28
N ASN A 60 -0.81 3.97 11.98
CA ASN A 60 -1.91 3.91 11.03
C ASN A 60 -2.21 2.45 10.60
N TYR A 61 -2.87 1.70 11.48
CA TYR A 61 -3.30 0.32 11.21
C TYR A 61 -4.19 0.21 9.96
N ASN A 62 -4.99 1.24 9.65
CA ASN A 62 -5.82 1.26 8.44
C ASN A 62 -4.95 1.23 7.16
N ALA A 63 -3.82 1.92 7.16
CA ALA A 63 -2.88 1.89 6.03
C ALA A 63 -2.27 0.49 5.88
N TYR A 64 -1.84 -0.15 6.97
CA TYR A 64 -1.33 -1.52 6.94
C TYR A 64 -2.37 -2.53 6.42
N GLN A 65 -3.62 -2.42 6.86
CA GLN A 65 -4.70 -3.31 6.42
C GLN A 65 -4.94 -3.22 4.91
N ILE A 66 -5.09 -2.01 4.38
CA ILE A 66 -5.39 -1.82 2.95
C ILE A 66 -4.16 -2.11 2.10
N MET A 67 -2.95 -1.80 2.60
CA MET A 67 -1.69 -2.21 1.99
C MET A 67 -1.62 -3.73 1.85
N ALA A 68 -1.96 -4.49 2.89
CA ALA A 68 -1.95 -5.94 2.82
C ALA A 68 -2.91 -6.48 1.76
N ARG A 69 -4.13 -5.92 1.69
CA ARG A 69 -5.09 -6.29 0.63
C ARG A 69 -4.57 -5.97 -0.76
N ALA A 70 -3.91 -4.83 -0.93
CA ALA A 70 -3.26 -4.45 -2.19
C ALA A 70 -2.12 -5.42 -2.55
N CYS A 71 -1.30 -5.80 -1.57
CA CYS A 71 -0.23 -6.80 -1.71
C CYS A 71 -0.77 -8.17 -2.14
N ILE A 72 -1.88 -8.63 -1.56
CA ILE A 72 -2.57 -9.86 -1.98
C ILE A 72 -3.01 -9.76 -3.44
N ALA A 73 -3.56 -8.60 -3.86
CA ALA A 73 -4.04 -8.39 -5.22
C ALA A 73 -2.92 -8.43 -6.28
N VAL A 74 -1.68 -8.09 -5.91
CA VAL A 74 -0.48 -8.21 -6.77
C VAL A 74 0.33 -9.47 -6.51
N ASN A 75 -0.22 -10.43 -5.78
CA ASN A 75 0.43 -11.70 -5.41
C ASN A 75 1.74 -11.55 -4.60
N ARG A 76 1.94 -10.42 -3.90
CA ARG A 76 3.03 -10.20 -2.94
C ARG A 76 2.60 -10.63 -1.54
N LYS A 77 2.43 -11.94 -1.35
CA LYS A 77 1.88 -12.50 -0.10
C LYS A 77 2.77 -12.22 1.12
N ASP A 78 4.09 -12.30 0.99
CA ASP A 78 5.02 -12.06 2.11
C ASP A 78 4.89 -10.64 2.66
N ASP A 79 4.79 -9.65 1.78
CA ASP A 79 4.59 -8.26 2.16
C ASP A 79 3.22 -8.03 2.80
N ALA A 80 2.19 -8.74 2.33
CA ALA A 80 0.87 -8.71 2.95
C ALA A 80 0.89 -9.26 4.39
N ILE A 81 1.61 -10.36 4.61
CA ILE A 81 1.79 -10.98 5.93
C ILE A 81 2.51 -10.02 6.87
N ASN A 82 3.60 -9.38 6.40
CA ASN A 82 4.34 -8.41 7.19
C ASN A 82 3.48 -7.20 7.56
N ALA A 83 2.72 -6.65 6.61
CA ALA A 83 1.82 -5.53 6.86
C ALA A 83 0.70 -5.90 7.86
N LEU A 84 0.07 -7.08 7.71
CA LEU A 84 -0.95 -7.55 8.66
C LEU A 84 -0.37 -7.80 10.05
N LYS A 85 0.83 -8.35 10.15
CA LYS A 85 1.52 -8.55 11.43
C LYS A 85 1.73 -7.23 12.16
N GLN A 86 2.13 -6.18 11.46
CA GLN A 86 2.23 -4.83 12.03
C GLN A 86 0.85 -4.32 12.46
N SER A 87 -0.16 -4.47 11.62
CA SER A 87 -1.53 -4.03 11.94
C SER A 87 -2.13 -4.72 13.17
N VAL A 88 -1.95 -6.03 13.30
CA VAL A 88 -2.38 -6.81 14.46
C VAL A 88 -1.62 -6.38 15.72
N SER A 89 -0.33 -6.08 15.60
CA SER A 89 0.48 -5.59 16.73
C SER A 89 0.02 -4.21 17.22
N LEU A 90 -0.71 -3.46 16.40
CA LEU A 90 -1.32 -2.16 16.73
C LEU A 90 -2.76 -2.31 17.25
N ASP A 91 -3.14 -3.49 17.72
CA ASP A 91 -4.45 -3.80 18.31
C ASP A 91 -5.66 -3.66 17.36
N ASN A 92 -5.50 -3.91 16.05
CA ASN A 92 -6.67 -4.09 15.16
C ASN A 92 -7.17 -5.54 15.19
N PRO A 93 -8.29 -5.87 15.89
CA PRO A 93 -8.76 -7.24 16.03
C PRO A 93 -9.29 -7.82 14.71
N SER A 94 -9.67 -6.94 13.76
CA SER A 94 -10.21 -7.34 12.47
C SER A 94 -9.15 -7.90 11.52
N ASP A 95 -7.88 -7.54 11.73
CA ASP A 95 -6.78 -7.96 10.86
C ASP A 95 -6.21 -9.32 11.22
N TRP A 96 -6.42 -9.78 12.46
CA TRP A 96 -6.06 -11.14 12.88
C TRP A 96 -6.75 -12.20 12.02
N GLN A 97 -8.02 -12.00 11.68
CA GLN A 97 -8.78 -12.93 10.84
C GLN A 97 -8.17 -13.06 9.43
N VAL A 98 -7.83 -11.91 8.82
CA VAL A 98 -7.21 -11.87 7.49
C VAL A 98 -5.81 -12.49 7.54
N TYR A 99 -5.05 -12.24 8.61
CA TYR A 99 -3.75 -12.84 8.84
C TYR A 99 -3.81 -14.37 8.92
N CYS A 100 -4.72 -14.91 9.75
CA CYS A 100 -4.94 -16.36 9.86
C CYS A 100 -5.38 -16.99 8.53
N GLN A 101 -6.24 -16.31 7.77
CA GLN A 101 -6.72 -16.80 6.48
C GLN A 101 -5.57 -16.97 5.48
N ILE A 102 -4.64 -16.01 5.42
CA ILE A 102 -3.49 -16.07 4.51
C ILE A 102 -2.53 -17.17 4.94
N LEU A 103 -2.21 -17.27 6.24
CA LEU A 103 -1.31 -18.31 6.75
C LEU A 103 -1.84 -19.72 6.49
N THR A 104 -3.14 -19.94 6.68
CA THR A 104 -3.77 -21.25 6.41
C THR A 104 -3.79 -21.59 4.91
N SER A 105 -3.72 -20.58 4.04
CA SER A 105 -3.69 -20.77 2.57
C SER A 105 -2.30 -21.05 2.01
N LEU A 106 -1.25 -20.98 2.83
CA LEU A 106 0.12 -21.32 2.45
C LEU A 106 0.39 -22.78 2.84
N PRO A 107 0.79 -23.64 1.90
CA PRO A 107 1.32 -24.95 2.27
C PRO A 107 2.67 -24.77 2.98
N ASP A 108 2.93 -25.64 3.96
CA ASP A 108 4.17 -25.71 4.76
C ASP A 108 5.45 -25.86 3.91
#